data_AF-A0ABD5ZEM2-F1
#
_entry.id   AF-A0ABD5ZEM2-F1
#
_cell.length_a   1.000
_cell.length_b   1.000
_cell.length_c   1.000
_cell.angle_alpha   90.00
_cell.angle_beta   90.00
_cell.angle_gamma   90.00
#
_symmetry.space_group_name_H-M   'P 1'
#
loop_
_entity.id
_entity.type
_entity.pdbx_description
1 polymer ?
#
loop_
_entity_poly.entity_id
_entity_poly.type
_entity_poly.pdbx_seq_one_letter_code
_entity_poly.pdbx_strand_id
1 'polypeptide(L)'
;MREVASQWTPAIKRFSKLGVESVGVVCHTGKDVHPEQKRLSTLSFFKEAQDEVAFYRDWDADSDKPDEELFGGSLVNLEPTLEKYDPDDAAPWAWNLPSDLFQEQFEDWEGFHELLNNSGSTD
;
A
#
# COMPACT_ATOMS: atom_id res chain seq x y z
N MET A 1 26.18 0.66 1.58
CA MET A 1 24.71 0.74 1.44
C MET A 1 24.32 1.57 0.21
N ARG A 2 24.69 1.16 -1.00
CA ARG A 2 24.26 1.87 -2.23
C ARG A 2 23.07 1.18 -2.90
N GLU A 3 22.97 -0.14 -2.69
CA GLU A 3 21.97 -1.02 -3.32
C GLU A 3 20.55 -0.83 -2.74
N VAL A 4 20.42 -0.46 -1.46
CA VAL A 4 19.14 -0.12 -0.82
C VAL A 4 18.71 1.32 -1.15
N ALA A 5 19.65 2.20 -1.48
CA ALA A 5 19.40 3.63 -1.70
C ALA A 5 18.85 3.98 -3.11
N SER A 6 18.68 2.99 -4.00
CA SER A 6 18.24 3.21 -5.38
C SER A 6 17.21 2.17 -5.83
N GLN A 7 16.17 1.95 -5.03
CA GLN A 7 15.13 0.96 -5.32
C GLN A 7 14.02 1.53 -6.21
N TRP A 8 13.74 2.83 -6.13
CA TRP A 8 12.55 3.40 -6.76
C TRP A 8 12.76 3.68 -8.25
N THR A 9 13.89 4.25 -8.66
CA THR A 9 14.15 4.52 -10.09
C THR A 9 14.11 3.24 -10.94
N PRO A 10 14.74 2.12 -10.54
CA PRO A 10 14.61 0.86 -11.28
C PRO A 10 13.18 0.29 -11.24
N ALA A 11 12.46 0.40 -10.12
CA ALA A 11 11.08 -0.07 -9.99
C ALA A 11 10.13 0.68 -10.93
N ILE A 12 10.17 2.02 -10.94
CA ILE A 12 9.34 2.85 -11.83
C ILE A 12 9.61 2.52 -13.30
N LYS A 13 10.87 2.28 -13.67
CA LYS A 13 11.21 1.84 -15.04
C LYS A 13 10.60 0.48 -15.40
N ARG A 14 10.46 -0.43 -14.43
CA ARG A 14 9.77 -1.72 -14.66
C ARG A 14 8.25 -1.53 -14.74
N PHE A 15 7.68 -0.70 -13.88
CA PHE A 15 6.25 -0.34 -13.92
C PHE A 15 5.85 0.29 -15.26
N SER A 16 6.66 1.21 -15.78
CA SER A 16 6.43 1.80 -17.10
C SER A 16 6.41 0.75 -18.23
N LYS A 17 7.26 -0.29 -18.16
CA LYS A 17 7.24 -1.39 -19.13
C LYS A 17 5.99 -2.26 -19.03
N LEU A 18 5.36 -2.32 -17.87
CA LEU A 18 4.12 -3.06 -17.62
C LEU A 18 2.87 -2.22 -17.93
N GLY A 19 3.02 -0.97 -18.38
CA GLY A 19 1.90 -0.08 -18.67
C GLY A 19 1.25 0.49 -17.40
N VAL A 20 1.94 0.49 -16.26
CA VAL A 20 1.44 1.12 -15.04
C VAL A 20 1.41 2.64 -15.24
N GLU A 21 0.22 3.24 -15.09
CA GLU A 21 0.00 4.68 -15.33
C GLU A 21 0.20 5.54 -14.07
N SER A 22 -0.01 4.97 -12.88
CA SER A 22 0.16 5.67 -11.61
C SER A 22 0.70 4.74 -10.52
N VAL A 23 1.50 5.30 -9.61
CA VAL A 23 2.06 4.60 -8.45
C VAL A 23 1.82 5.47 -7.22
N GLY A 24 0.96 4.98 -6.32
CA GLY A 24 0.73 5.59 -5.03
C GLY A 24 1.59 4.95 -3.95
N VAL A 25 2.21 5.76 -3.09
CA VAL A 25 2.90 5.29 -1.89
C VAL A 25 2.22 5.91 -0.68
N VAL A 26 1.70 5.05 0.20
CA VAL A 26 1.03 5.46 1.43
C VAL A 26 1.97 5.21 2.60
N CYS A 27 2.20 6.24 3.40
CA CYS A 27 3.07 6.21 4.57
C CYS A 27 2.35 6.80 5.79
N HIS A 28 2.75 6.38 6.98
CA HIS A 28 2.22 6.94 8.23
C HIS A 28 2.83 8.31 8.52
N THR A 29 4.13 8.45 8.28
CA THR A 29 4.86 9.71 8.42
C THR A 29 5.75 9.93 7.19
N GLY A 30 6.07 11.20 6.90
CA GLY A 30 7.02 11.55 5.85
C GLY A 30 8.44 11.04 6.08
N LYS A 31 8.77 10.63 7.31
CA LYS A 31 10.06 9.99 7.66
C LYS A 31 10.16 8.57 7.12
N ASP A 32 9.03 7.90 6.96
CA ASP A 32 8.97 6.53 6.46
C ASP A 32 9.16 6.48 4.94
N VAL A 33 9.04 7.63 4.25
CA VAL A 33 9.17 7.73 2.80
C VAL A 33 10.64 7.85 2.42
N HIS A 34 11.10 6.94 1.57
CA HIS A 34 12.45 6.98 1.03
C HIS A 34 12.69 8.29 0.25
N PRO A 35 13.83 8.99 0.43
CA PRO A 35 14.11 10.28 -0.24
C PRO A 35 14.02 10.22 -1.77
N GLU A 36 14.39 9.10 -2.37
CA GLU A 36 14.24 8.88 -3.82
C GLU A 36 12.77 8.90 -4.25
N GLN A 37 11.85 8.36 -3.44
CA GLN A 37 10.43 8.34 -3.76
C GLN A 37 9.82 9.75 -3.66
N LYS A 38 10.23 10.54 -2.65
CA LYS A 38 9.82 11.95 -2.52
C LYS A 38 10.20 12.76 -3.77
N ARG A 39 11.40 12.56 -4.30
CA ARG A 39 11.86 13.25 -5.53
C ARG A 39 11.15 12.79 -6.81
N LEU A 40 10.57 11.60 -6.81
CA LEU A 40 9.89 11.01 -7.96
C LEU A 40 8.38 11.25 -7.93
N SER A 41 7.82 11.71 -6.80
CA SER A 41 6.40 12.05 -6.70
C SER A 41 6.10 13.29 -7.52
N THR A 42 5.08 13.21 -8.37
CA THR A 42 4.55 14.34 -9.15
C THR A 42 3.28 14.95 -8.56
N LEU A 43 2.71 14.28 -7.56
CA LEU A 43 1.57 14.72 -6.78
C LEU A 43 1.71 14.11 -5.39
N SER A 44 1.85 14.96 -4.38
CA SER A 44 1.88 14.57 -2.98
C SER A 44 0.62 15.04 -2.28
N PHE A 45 0.10 14.24 -1.37
CA PHE A 45 -0.97 14.67 -0.48
C PHE A 45 -0.60 14.35 0.95
N PHE A 46 -0.92 15.27 1.86
CA PHE A 46 -0.59 15.16 3.26
C PHE A 46 -1.83 15.42 4.10
N LYS A 47 -2.03 14.57 5.12
CA LYS A 47 -3.18 14.60 6.01
C LYS A 47 -2.75 15.19 7.34
N GLU A 48 -3.10 16.45 7.60
CA GLU A 48 -2.82 17.10 8.90
C GLU A 48 -3.86 16.70 9.97
N ALA A 49 -5.11 16.42 9.56
CA ALA A 49 -6.20 15.96 10.42
C ALA A 49 -6.91 14.73 9.81
N GLN A 50 -7.83 14.07 10.50
CA GLN A 50 -8.42 12.82 10.01
C GLN A 50 -9.24 13.00 8.72
N ASP A 51 -9.86 14.16 8.55
CA ASP A 51 -10.88 14.50 7.57
C ASP A 51 -10.44 15.64 6.62
N GLU A 52 -9.17 16.02 6.68
CA GLU A 52 -8.60 17.11 5.88
C GLU A 52 -7.39 16.62 5.10
N VAL A 53 -7.34 16.91 3.80
CA VAL A 53 -6.17 16.60 2.98
C VAL A 53 -5.72 17.83 2.20
N ALA A 54 -4.42 18.11 2.24
CA ALA A 54 -3.80 19.12 1.40
C ALA A 54 -2.99 18.44 0.30
N PHE A 55 -2.97 19.06 -0.89
CA PHE A 55 -2.21 18.58 -2.04
C PHE A 55 -1.04 19.49 -2.32
N TYR A 56 0.05 18.90 -2.76
CA TYR A 56 1.33 19.54 -2.96
C TYR A 56 1.94 19.05 -4.27
N ARG A 57 2.68 19.94 -4.94
CA ARG A 57 3.34 19.58 -6.20
C ARG A 57 4.62 18.78 -5.94
N ASP A 58 5.41 19.27 -4.99
CA ASP A 58 6.76 18.79 -4.74
C ASP A 58 6.89 18.27 -3.29
N TRP A 59 7.88 17.41 -3.08
CA TRP A 59 8.26 16.96 -1.75
C TRP A 59 9.78 16.92 -1.64
N ASP A 60 10.34 17.86 -0.88
CA ASP A 60 11.76 17.86 -0.60
C ASP A 60 12.21 16.57 0.11
N ALA A 61 13.33 16.02 -0.35
CA ALA A 61 13.79 14.69 0.03
C ALA A 61 14.13 14.59 1.52
N ASP A 62 14.60 15.69 2.10
CA ASP A 62 15.04 15.79 3.49
C ASP A 62 13.93 16.33 4.40
N SER A 63 12.80 16.74 3.83
CA SER A 63 11.65 17.25 4.58
C SER A 63 10.72 16.14 5.07
N ASP A 64 10.22 16.32 6.30
CA ASP A 64 9.21 15.46 6.92
C ASP A 64 7.80 15.67 6.33
N LYS A 65 7.57 16.80 5.64
CA LYS A 65 6.30 17.10 4.97
C LYS A 65 6.51 17.80 3.63
N PRO A 66 5.61 17.60 2.66
CA PRO A 66 5.65 18.37 1.43
C PRO A 66 5.31 19.85 1.69
N ASP A 67 5.78 20.70 0.80
CA ASP A 67 5.58 22.15 0.81
C ASP A 67 4.97 22.60 -0.53
N GLU A 68 4.67 23.90 -0.64
CA GLU A 68 4.01 24.50 -1.81
C GLU A 68 2.65 23.85 -2.13
N GLU A 69 1.65 24.21 -1.30
CA GLU A 69 0.27 23.75 -1.49
C GLU A 69 -0.23 24.09 -2.90
N LEU A 70 -0.74 23.08 -3.60
CA LEU A 70 -1.21 23.19 -4.98
C LEU A 70 -2.57 23.89 -5.05
N PHE A 71 -3.37 23.78 -3.99
CA PHE A 71 -4.68 24.42 -3.84
C PHE A 71 -4.62 25.46 -2.71
N GLY A 72 -5.52 26.45 -2.75
CA GLY A 72 -5.55 27.53 -1.75
C GLY A 72 -6.11 27.13 -0.38
N GLY A 73 -5.98 25.87 0.01
CA GLY A 73 -6.49 25.33 1.27
C GLY A 73 -6.81 23.84 1.21
N SER A 74 -6.85 23.23 2.40
CA SER A 74 -7.13 21.80 2.55
C SER A 74 -8.55 21.45 2.10
N LEU A 75 -8.66 20.31 1.44
CA LEU A 75 -9.93 19.70 1.09
C LEU A 75 -10.53 19.07 2.35
N VAL A 76 -11.66 19.63 2.77
CA VAL A 76 -12.46 19.19 3.92
C VAL A 76 -13.77 18.57 3.42
N ASN A 77 -14.40 17.73 4.25
CA ASN A 77 -15.65 17.03 3.90
C ASN A 77 -15.53 16.18 2.63
N LEU A 78 -14.44 15.40 2.51
CA LEU A 78 -14.34 14.37 1.49
C LEU A 78 -15.57 13.46 1.59
N GLU A 79 -16.23 13.21 0.46
CA GLU A 79 -17.34 12.25 0.44
C GLU A 79 -16.82 10.90 0.98
N PRO A 80 -17.58 10.24 1.86
CA PRO A 80 -17.26 8.87 2.23
C PRO A 80 -17.09 8.06 0.95
N THR A 81 -16.03 7.26 0.89
CA THR A 81 -15.81 6.35 -0.23
C THR A 81 -17.11 5.61 -0.57
N LEU A 82 -17.53 5.67 -1.84
CA LEU A 82 -18.74 5.00 -2.32
C LEU A 82 -18.66 3.48 -2.10
N GLU A 83 -17.44 2.96 -2.10
CA GLU A 83 -17.12 1.60 -1.65
C GLU A 83 -16.81 1.63 -0.15
N LYS A 84 -17.72 1.06 0.65
CA LYS A 84 -17.28 0.47 1.90
C LYS A 84 -16.28 -0.62 1.50
N TYR A 85 -15.10 -0.59 2.10
CA TYR A 85 -14.15 -1.69 2.01
C TYR A 85 -14.92 -2.99 2.25
N ASP A 86 -15.09 -3.79 1.20
CA ASP A 86 -15.55 -5.16 1.39
C ASP A 86 -14.43 -5.84 2.18
N PRO A 87 -14.71 -6.46 3.34
CA PRO A 87 -13.70 -7.29 4.00
C PRO A 87 -13.03 -8.30 3.05
N ASP A 88 -13.65 -8.61 1.92
CA ASP A 88 -13.13 -9.47 0.85
C ASP A 88 -12.35 -8.73 -0.28
N ASP A 89 -12.29 -7.38 -0.28
CA ASP A 89 -11.62 -6.59 -1.35
C ASP A 89 -10.09 -6.56 -1.23
N ALA A 90 -9.52 -6.90 -0.07
CA ALA A 90 -8.09 -7.15 0.08
C ALA A 90 -7.79 -8.64 0.15
N ALA A 91 -7.69 -9.23 -1.04
CA ALA A 91 -7.36 -10.64 -1.30
C ALA A 91 -8.42 -11.63 -0.78
N PRO A 92 -8.92 -12.54 -1.63
CA PRO A 92 -9.93 -13.55 -1.27
C PRO A 92 -9.30 -14.69 -0.47
N TRP A 93 -8.54 -14.39 0.57
CA TRP A 93 -8.03 -15.37 1.51
C TRP A 93 -8.84 -15.26 2.79
N ALA A 94 -10.01 -15.89 2.77
CA ALA A 94 -10.66 -16.29 4.00
C ALA A 94 -9.71 -17.26 4.72
N TRP A 95 -9.07 -16.79 5.79
CA TRP A 95 -8.27 -17.62 6.68
C TRP A 95 -9.17 -18.21 7.77
N ASN A 96 -10.25 -18.88 7.38
CA ASN A 96 -11.06 -19.74 8.22
C ASN A 96 -10.38 -21.11 8.43
N LEU A 97 -9.05 -21.11 8.48
CA LEU A 97 -8.24 -22.29 8.71
C LEU A 97 -8.00 -22.45 10.22
N PRO A 98 -8.06 -23.68 10.75
CA PRO A 98 -7.74 -23.95 12.16
C PRO A 98 -6.36 -23.38 12.53
N SER A 99 -6.25 -22.73 13.68
CA SER A 99 -5.01 -22.04 14.12
C SER A 99 -3.79 -22.97 14.30
N ASP A 100 -4.05 -24.27 14.40
CA ASP A 100 -3.09 -25.36 14.55
C ASP A 100 -2.74 -26.06 13.22
N LEU A 101 -3.40 -25.70 12.12
CA LEU A 101 -3.26 -26.35 10.82
C LEU A 101 -1.80 -26.41 10.32
N PHE A 102 -1.02 -25.35 10.57
CA PHE A 102 0.34 -25.21 10.07
C PHE A 102 1.42 -25.75 11.02
N GLN A 103 1.06 -26.46 12.09
CA GLN A 103 2.05 -26.84 13.10
C GLN A 103 2.79 -28.15 12.78
N GLU A 104 2.19 -29.10 12.05
CA GLU A 104 2.75 -30.46 11.92
C GLU A 104 2.78 -31.04 10.49
N GLN A 105 2.32 -30.32 9.46
CA GLN A 105 1.92 -30.93 8.17
C GLN A 105 2.86 -30.66 6.98
N PHE A 106 4.11 -30.24 7.20
CA PHE A 106 5.02 -29.87 6.09
C PHE A 106 5.76 -31.04 5.42
N GLU A 107 5.56 -32.29 5.87
CA GLU A 107 6.22 -33.46 5.29
C GLU A 107 5.39 -34.12 4.16
N ASP A 108 4.06 -33.95 4.16
CA ASP A 108 3.15 -34.51 3.16
C ASP A 108 2.25 -33.41 2.55
N TRP A 109 2.72 -32.88 1.42
CA TRP A 109 2.04 -31.81 0.70
C TRP A 109 0.75 -32.27 -0.01
N GLU A 110 0.64 -33.54 -0.38
CA GLU A 110 -0.57 -34.07 -1.02
C GLU A 110 -1.69 -34.22 0.02
N GLY A 111 -1.38 -34.82 1.17
CA GLY A 111 -2.31 -34.93 2.29
C GLY A 111 -2.75 -33.56 2.84
N PHE A 112 -1.83 -32.59 2.89
CA PHE A 112 -2.14 -31.22 3.28
C PHE A 112 -3.14 -30.54 2.32
N HIS A 113 -2.96 -30.73 1.01
CA HIS A 113 -3.85 -30.19 -0.01
C HIS A 113 -5.25 -30.82 0.04
N GLU A 114 -5.35 -32.13 0.28
CA GLU A 114 -6.65 -32.79 0.50
C GLU A 114 -7.37 -32.26 1.73
N LEU A 115 -6.63 -32.03 2.83
CA LEU A 115 -7.19 -31.49 4.06
C LEU A 115 -7.73 -30.06 3.88
N LEU A 116 -7.03 -29.21 3.13
CA LEU A 116 -7.50 -27.86 2.76
C LEU A 116 -8.79 -27.91 1.94
N ASN A 117 -8.87 -28.80 0.95
CA ASN A 117 -10.09 -28.96 0.14
C ASN A 117 -11.29 -29.45 0.96
N ASN A 118 -11.06 -30.25 2.00
CA ASN A 118 -12.12 -30.78 2.86
C ASN A 118 -12.55 -29.81 3.97
N SER A 119 -11.70 -28.85 4.36
CA SER A 119 -11.99 -27.86 5.41
C SER A 119 -12.66 -26.58 4.88
N GLY A 120 -12.64 -26.36 3.56
CA GLY A 120 -13.26 -25.22 2.89
C GLY A 120 -14.78 -25.32 2.67
N SER A 121 -15.57 -25.77 3.66
CA SER A 121 -17.03 -25.61 3.64
C SER A 121 -17.63 -25.76 5.04
N THR A 122 -17.98 -24.63 5.64
CA THR A 122 -19.13 -24.47 6.55
C THR A 122 -19.42 -22.97 6.60
N ASP A 123 -20.62 -22.62 6.12
CA ASP A 123 -21.33 -21.32 6.16
C ASP A 123 -20.57 -20.04 6.56
#